data_AF-A0A354ZJS5-F1
#
_entry.id   AF-A0A354ZJS5-F1
#
_cell.length_a   1.000
_cell.length_b   1.000
_cell.length_c   1.000
_cell.angle_alpha   90.00
_cell.angle_beta   90.00
_cell.angle_gamma   90.00
#
_symmetry.space_group_name_H-M   'P 1'
#
loop_
_entity.id
_entity.type
_entity.pdbx_description
1 polymer ?
#
loop_
_entity_poly.entity_id
_entity_poly.type
_entity_poly.pdbx_seq_one_letter_code
_entity_poly.pdbx_strand_id
1 'polypeptide(L)'
;GLNQASRNAQDGISLLQTAEGALQETHSILQRMRELAVQSASDTVTKEDRAEIQKEVNALTIEIRRISTDTEFNTQRLLDGSFTTKTIHIGSNADQNLQVGIVAMSDHALKVVSFVDFTVSRDIVAGEISVSGALATGEANVQGAVKARVTVAAGGASVTTQLVDAAGEDVGNAVVDDASPYEAYGLTFAIQAASHGKTYELDIVTGINVSGDTGANANAAITTINNAINNVSGERSKLGAIQNRLEHTIANLATSAENLTAAESRIRDVDIAVEMMNFTKYQILAQASTAMLAQANAKPQAVLQLLR
;
A
#
# COMPACT_ATOMS: atom_id res chain seq x y z
N GLY A 1 20.41 -5.87 18.74
CA GLY A 1 20.40 -5.31 17.38
C GLY A 1 19.96 -6.34 16.36
N LEU A 2 20.81 -7.31 16.03
CA LEU A 2 20.59 -8.26 14.91
C LEU A 2 19.31 -9.11 15.03
N ASN A 3 18.98 -9.61 16.22
CA ASN A 3 17.73 -10.35 16.42
C ASN A 3 16.47 -9.49 16.19
N GLN A 4 16.53 -8.19 16.50
CA GLN A 4 15.43 -7.27 16.19
C GLN A 4 15.38 -6.96 14.70
N ALA A 5 16.53 -6.76 14.05
CA ALA A 5 16.60 -6.58 12.60
C ALA A 5 16.03 -7.78 11.83
N SER A 6 16.28 -9.00 12.30
CA SER A 6 15.69 -10.22 11.72
C SER A 6 14.16 -10.24 11.86
N ARG A 7 13.62 -9.87 13.03
CA ARG A 7 12.17 -9.71 13.22
C ARG A 7 11.57 -8.64 12.30
N ASN A 8 12.20 -7.47 12.21
CA ASN A 8 11.76 -6.41 11.32
C ASN A 8 11.74 -6.86 9.84
N ALA A 9 12.73 -7.67 9.43
CA ALA A 9 12.76 -8.23 8.08
C ALA A 9 11.64 -9.27 7.86
N GLN A 10 11.32 -10.08 8.88
CA GLN A 10 10.18 -11.01 8.83
C GLN A 10 8.84 -10.26 8.74
N ASP A 11 8.64 -9.22 9.55
CA ASP A 11 7.45 -8.36 9.48
C ASP A 11 7.32 -7.72 8.09
N GLY A 12 8.45 -7.32 7.51
CA GLY A 12 8.56 -6.85 6.13
C GLY A 12 8.09 -7.88 5.10
N ILE A 13 8.52 -9.15 5.24
CA ILE A 13 8.06 -10.25 4.38
C ILE A 13 6.55 -10.44 4.52
N SER A 14 6.02 -10.47 5.74
CA SER A 14 4.58 -10.64 5.97
C SER A 14 3.76 -9.51 5.32
N LEU A 15 4.21 -8.26 5.44
CA LEU A 15 3.59 -7.12 4.76
C LEU A 15 3.58 -7.30 3.24
N LEU A 16 4.73 -7.69 2.67
CA LEU A 16 4.86 -7.88 1.23
C LEU A 16 4.01 -9.05 0.71
N GLN A 17 3.86 -10.11 1.50
CA GLN A 17 2.99 -11.24 1.18
C GLN A 17 1.51 -10.84 1.19
N THR A 18 1.08 -9.98 2.13
CA THR A 18 -0.27 -9.41 2.12
C THR A 18 -0.52 -8.61 0.85
N ALA A 19 0.42 -7.74 0.46
CA ALA A 19 0.31 -6.99 -0.79
C ALA A 19 0.31 -7.90 -2.03
N GLU A 20 1.18 -8.92 -2.08
CA GLU A 20 1.26 -9.83 -3.22
C GLU A 20 0.01 -10.70 -3.36
N GLY A 21 -0.59 -11.15 -2.25
CA GLY A 21 -1.87 -11.87 -2.28
C GLY A 21 -3.00 -11.02 -2.86
N ALA A 22 -3.11 -9.77 -2.44
CA ALA A 22 -4.09 -8.83 -3.00
C ALA A 22 -3.85 -8.54 -4.51
N LEU A 23 -2.58 -8.46 -4.94
CA LEU A 23 -2.23 -8.29 -6.35
C LEU A 23 -2.48 -9.55 -7.18
N GLN A 24 -2.40 -10.74 -6.57
CA GLN A 24 -2.78 -11.98 -7.23
C GLN A 24 -4.29 -12.01 -7.53
N GLU A 25 -5.14 -11.58 -6.59
CA GLU A 25 -6.58 -11.45 -6.83
C GLU A 25 -6.88 -10.40 -7.91
N THR A 26 -6.21 -9.24 -7.84
CA THR A 26 -6.32 -8.19 -8.87
C THR A 26 -5.94 -8.73 -10.26
N HIS A 27 -4.88 -9.54 -10.35
CA HIS A 27 -4.47 -10.18 -11.60
C HIS A 27 -5.53 -11.15 -12.13
N SER A 28 -6.11 -12.00 -11.27
CA SER A 28 -7.18 -12.93 -11.64
C SER A 28 -8.43 -12.19 -12.16
N ILE A 29 -8.80 -11.09 -11.49
CA ILE A 29 -9.92 -10.23 -11.93
C ILE A 29 -9.63 -9.59 -13.29
N LEU A 30 -8.42 -9.08 -13.50
CA LEU A 30 -8.02 -8.51 -14.79
C LEU A 30 -8.05 -9.55 -15.92
N GLN A 31 -7.64 -10.79 -15.66
CA GLN A 31 -7.77 -11.87 -16.64
C GLN A 31 -9.23 -12.16 -16.96
N ARG A 32 -10.11 -12.19 -15.95
CA ARG A 32 -11.55 -12.36 -16.16
C ARG A 32 -12.15 -11.20 -16.98
N MET A 33 -11.78 -9.95 -16.68
CA MET A 33 -12.20 -8.79 -17.49
C MET A 33 -11.71 -8.90 -18.94
N ARG A 34 -10.49 -9.43 -19.15
CA ARG A 34 -9.96 -9.67 -20.50
C ARG A 34 -10.77 -10.70 -21.26
N GLU A 35 -11.18 -11.80 -20.60
CA GLU A 35 -12.06 -12.80 -21.20
C GLU A 35 -13.39 -12.20 -21.64
N LEU A 36 -14.02 -11.41 -20.77
CA LEU A 36 -15.27 -10.70 -21.05
C LEU A 36 -15.11 -9.69 -22.19
N ALA A 37 -14.00 -8.96 -22.23
CA ALA A 37 -13.70 -8.04 -23.33
C ALA A 37 -13.49 -8.78 -24.65
N VAL A 38 -12.81 -9.94 -24.66
CA VAL A 38 -12.67 -10.78 -25.85
C VAL A 38 -14.02 -11.34 -26.30
N GLN A 39 -14.88 -11.77 -25.37
CA GLN A 39 -16.24 -12.20 -25.68
C GLN A 39 -17.05 -11.05 -26.32
N SER A 40 -17.00 -9.85 -25.72
CA SER A 40 -17.68 -8.67 -26.23
C SER A 40 -17.12 -8.15 -27.57
N ALA A 41 -15.87 -8.48 -27.90
CA ALA A 41 -15.23 -8.10 -29.16
C ALA A 41 -15.74 -8.92 -30.36
N SER A 42 -16.41 -10.06 -30.13
CA SER A 42 -16.98 -10.86 -31.21
C SER A 42 -18.18 -10.17 -31.86
N ASP A 43 -18.26 -10.22 -33.18
CA ASP A 43 -19.39 -9.66 -33.95
C ASP A 43 -20.67 -10.50 -33.83
N THR A 44 -20.58 -11.71 -33.28
CA THR A 44 -21.74 -12.58 -33.03
C THR A 44 -22.56 -12.17 -31.81
N VAL A 45 -22.04 -11.27 -30.98
CA VAL A 45 -22.67 -10.81 -29.72
C VAL A 45 -23.55 -9.60 -30.00
N THR A 46 -24.78 -9.61 -29.47
CA THR A 46 -25.74 -8.51 -29.67
C THR A 46 -25.41 -7.31 -28.80
N LYS A 47 -25.97 -6.13 -29.11
CA LYS A 47 -25.76 -4.91 -28.31
C LYS A 47 -26.24 -5.11 -26.88
N GLU A 48 -27.38 -5.77 -26.71
CA GLU A 48 -27.99 -6.10 -25.43
C GLU A 48 -27.07 -7.01 -24.61
N ASP A 49 -26.51 -8.06 -25.24
CA ASP A 49 -25.56 -8.96 -24.58
C ASP A 49 -24.28 -8.22 -24.16
N ARG A 50 -23.75 -7.33 -25.01
CA ARG A 50 -22.57 -6.51 -24.65
C ARG A 50 -22.87 -5.57 -23.47
N ALA A 51 -24.11 -5.10 -23.33
CA ALA A 51 -24.52 -4.28 -22.19
C ALA A 51 -24.56 -5.10 -20.89
N GLU A 52 -24.96 -6.37 -20.92
CA GLU A 52 -24.88 -7.24 -19.74
C GLU A 52 -23.43 -7.59 -19.38
N ILE A 53 -22.58 -7.88 -20.38
CA ILE A 53 -21.14 -8.09 -20.15
C ILE A 53 -20.51 -6.84 -19.52
N GLN A 54 -20.90 -5.65 -19.96
CA GLN A 54 -20.43 -4.39 -19.38
C GLN A 54 -20.77 -4.26 -17.89
N LYS A 55 -21.93 -4.75 -17.45
CA LYS A 55 -22.28 -4.75 -16.01
C LYS A 55 -21.33 -5.64 -15.21
N GLU A 56 -20.96 -6.80 -15.75
CA GLU A 56 -19.96 -7.68 -15.11
C GLU A 56 -18.58 -6.99 -15.05
N VAL A 57 -18.14 -6.36 -16.15
CA VAL A 57 -16.88 -5.58 -16.17
C VAL A 57 -16.89 -4.43 -15.16
N ASN A 58 -18.03 -3.74 -15.01
CA ASN A 58 -18.19 -2.68 -14.01
C ASN A 58 -18.09 -3.22 -12.58
N ALA A 59 -18.72 -4.36 -12.29
CA ALA A 59 -18.63 -5.00 -10.99
C ALA A 59 -17.20 -5.43 -10.65
N LEU A 60 -16.48 -6.01 -11.62
CA LEU A 60 -15.08 -6.39 -11.47
C LEU A 60 -14.17 -5.17 -11.24
N THR A 61 -14.47 -4.04 -11.89
CA THR A 61 -13.75 -2.78 -11.68
C THR A 61 -13.97 -2.24 -10.26
N ILE A 62 -15.18 -2.32 -9.73
CA ILE A 62 -15.48 -1.97 -8.33
C ILE A 62 -14.69 -2.88 -7.38
N GLU A 63 -14.61 -4.17 -7.67
CA GLU A 63 -13.86 -5.11 -6.84
C GLU A 63 -12.35 -4.81 -6.85
N ILE A 64 -11.76 -4.45 -8.00
CA ILE A 64 -10.36 -3.98 -8.06
C ILE A 64 -10.16 -2.75 -7.16
N ARG A 65 -11.08 -1.79 -7.22
CA ARG A 65 -11.02 -0.59 -6.37
C ARG A 65 -11.08 -0.96 -4.89
N ARG A 66 -12.00 -1.84 -4.51
CA ARG A 66 -12.15 -2.34 -3.13
C ARG A 66 -10.87 -3.02 -2.64
N ILE A 67 -10.27 -3.89 -3.44
CA ILE A 67 -8.98 -4.52 -3.11
C ILE A 67 -7.90 -3.45 -2.90
N SER A 68 -7.82 -2.45 -3.77
CA SER A 68 -6.84 -1.38 -3.64
C SER A 68 -7.02 -0.53 -2.37
N THR A 69 -8.25 -0.21 -1.98
CA THR A 69 -8.55 0.66 -0.83
C THR A 69 -8.56 -0.06 0.51
N ASP A 70 -8.98 -1.33 0.53
CA ASP A 70 -9.21 -2.09 1.76
C ASP A 70 -7.98 -2.94 2.15
N THR A 71 -7.03 -3.15 1.24
CA THR A 71 -5.81 -3.90 1.54
C THR A 71 -4.91 -3.10 2.47
N GLU A 72 -4.89 -3.49 3.73
CA GLU A 72 -4.04 -2.91 4.76
C GLU A 72 -3.23 -3.96 5.53
N PHE A 73 -2.07 -3.54 6.03
CA PHE A 73 -1.29 -4.29 7.00
C PHE A 73 -0.95 -3.37 8.17
N ASN A 74 -1.36 -3.75 9.38
CA ASN A 74 -1.17 -2.94 10.58
C ASN A 74 -1.62 -1.48 10.37
N THR A 75 -2.88 -1.31 9.92
CA THR A 75 -3.55 -0.03 9.60
C THR A 75 -2.87 0.83 8.52
N GLN A 76 -1.91 0.29 7.78
CA GLN A 76 -1.27 0.96 6.66
C GLN A 76 -1.82 0.42 5.36
N ARG A 77 -2.39 1.31 4.53
CA ARG A 77 -2.81 0.98 3.17
C ARG A 77 -1.59 0.71 2.30
N LEU A 78 -1.68 -0.35 1.50
CA LEU A 78 -0.54 -0.84 0.72
C LEU A 78 -0.65 -0.50 -0.77
N LEU A 79 -1.87 -0.48 -1.32
CA LEU A 79 -2.12 -0.46 -2.77
C LEU A 79 -2.78 0.82 -3.29
N ASP A 80 -3.09 1.77 -2.41
CA ASP A 80 -3.75 3.05 -2.74
C ASP A 80 -2.79 4.12 -3.26
N GLY A 81 -1.48 3.84 -3.26
CA GLY A 81 -0.44 4.79 -3.65
C GLY A 81 0.14 5.61 -2.50
N SER A 82 -0.36 5.46 -1.27
CA SER A 82 0.25 6.10 -0.09
C SER A 82 1.58 5.45 0.33
N PHE A 83 1.85 4.23 -0.15
CA PHE A 83 2.99 3.40 0.22
C PHE A 83 4.22 3.60 -0.69
N THR A 84 4.71 4.84 -0.86
CA THR A 84 5.76 5.14 -1.86
C THR A 84 7.19 4.88 -1.38
N THR A 85 7.50 5.07 -0.09
CA THR A 85 8.86 4.85 0.43
C THR A 85 8.83 4.53 1.92
N LYS A 86 8.59 3.26 2.27
CA LYS A 86 8.74 2.77 3.64
C LYS A 86 10.11 2.15 3.84
N THR A 87 10.70 2.40 5.00
CA THR A 87 12.02 1.89 5.35
C THR A 87 11.89 0.74 6.34
N ILE A 88 12.48 -0.41 5.99
CA ILE A 88 12.62 -1.56 6.88
C ILE A 88 14.06 -1.57 7.40
N HIS A 89 14.23 -1.48 8.71
CA HIS A 89 15.55 -1.57 9.34
C HIS A 89 15.97 -3.03 9.44
N ILE A 90 16.95 -3.42 8.62
CA ILE A 90 17.44 -4.79 8.43
C ILE A 90 18.84 -4.99 9.01
N GLY A 91 19.30 -4.10 9.89
CA GLY A 91 20.59 -4.24 10.56
C GLY A 91 20.64 -3.56 11.92
N SER A 92 21.79 -3.63 12.56
CA SER A 92 22.03 -3.04 13.88
C SER A 92 22.42 -1.56 13.82
N ASN A 93 22.82 -1.07 12.63
CA ASN A 93 23.30 0.29 12.42
C ASN A 93 22.26 1.12 11.62
N ALA A 94 22.34 2.46 11.74
CA ALA A 94 21.39 3.38 11.14
C ALA A 94 21.30 3.29 9.60
N ASP A 95 22.42 2.95 8.95
CA ASP A 95 22.54 2.89 7.47
C ASP A 95 22.21 1.51 6.88
N GLN A 96 21.72 0.58 7.69
CA GLN A 96 21.34 -0.77 7.26
C GLN A 96 19.83 -0.89 7.09
N ASN A 97 19.34 -0.24 6.03
CA ASN A 97 17.92 -0.08 5.74
C ASN A 97 17.59 -0.56 4.32
N LEU A 98 16.42 -1.15 4.17
CA LEU A 98 15.82 -1.51 2.89
C LEU A 98 14.59 -0.64 2.66
N GLN A 99 14.59 0.12 1.57
CA GLN A 99 13.42 0.89 1.16
C GLN A 99 12.51 0.04 0.29
N VAL A 100 11.22 0.07 0.61
CA VAL A 100 10.16 -0.64 -0.11
C VAL A 100 9.09 0.39 -0.47
N GLY A 101 8.76 0.43 -1.76
CA GLY A 101 7.67 1.22 -2.28
C GLY A 101 6.78 0.33 -3.14
N ILE A 102 5.48 0.52 -3.01
CA ILE A 102 4.47 -0.15 -3.83
C ILE A 102 3.78 0.95 -4.63
N VAL A 103 3.79 0.83 -5.95
CA VAL A 103 3.08 1.76 -6.83
C VAL A 103 1.58 1.60 -6.62
N ALA A 104 0.81 2.67 -6.78
CA ALA A 104 -0.65 2.61 -6.73
C ALA A 104 -1.19 1.55 -7.72
N MET A 105 -2.06 0.66 -7.23
CA MET A 105 -2.70 -0.40 -8.03
C MET A 105 -4.23 -0.24 -8.06
N SER A 106 -4.69 1.00 -7.88
CA SER A 106 -6.10 1.35 -8.04
C SER A 106 -6.54 1.24 -9.49
N ASP A 107 -7.86 1.16 -9.68
CA ASP A 107 -8.52 1.18 -10.98
C ASP A 107 -8.09 2.38 -11.86
N HIS A 108 -7.84 3.54 -11.24
CA HIS A 108 -7.32 4.73 -11.90
C HIS A 108 -5.83 4.61 -12.27
N ALA A 109 -4.99 4.11 -11.35
CA ALA A 109 -3.56 3.93 -11.60
C ALA A 109 -3.29 2.88 -12.69
N LEU A 110 -4.13 1.85 -12.76
CA LEU A 110 -4.11 0.82 -13.79
C LEU A 110 -4.75 1.26 -15.11
N LYS A 111 -5.32 2.48 -15.16
CA LYS A 111 -6.06 3.04 -16.31
C LYS A 111 -7.26 2.18 -16.75
N VAL A 112 -7.76 1.31 -15.87
CA VAL A 112 -9.03 0.59 -16.05
C VAL A 112 -10.19 1.58 -15.95
N VAL A 113 -9.97 2.67 -15.22
CA VAL A 113 -10.87 3.78 -15.10
C VAL A 113 -10.10 5.05 -15.46
N SER A 114 -10.72 5.90 -16.26
CA SER A 114 -10.11 7.16 -16.71
C SER A 114 -11.10 8.31 -16.55
N PHE A 115 -10.58 9.48 -16.19
CA PHE A 115 -11.36 10.70 -16.30
C PHE A 115 -11.68 10.94 -17.77
N VAL A 116 -12.93 11.29 -18.02
CA VAL A 116 -13.38 11.69 -19.34
C VAL A 116 -12.65 12.96 -19.72
N ASP A 117 -12.01 12.95 -20.89
CA ASP A 117 -11.47 14.18 -21.48
C ASP A 117 -12.64 15.02 -22.01
N PHE A 118 -12.88 16.16 -21.38
CA PHE A 118 -13.90 17.13 -21.77
C PHE A 118 -13.33 18.25 -22.66
N THR A 119 -12.10 18.12 -23.17
CA THR A 119 -11.50 19.11 -24.09
C THR A 119 -12.35 19.31 -25.34
N VAL A 120 -13.11 18.29 -25.75
CA VAL A 120 -14.20 18.41 -26.73
C VAL A 120 -15.53 18.55 -25.97
N SER A 121 -16.31 19.58 -26.30
CA SER A 121 -17.62 19.82 -25.67
C SER A 121 -18.49 18.57 -25.74
N ARG A 122 -18.98 18.10 -24.59
CA ARG A 122 -19.91 16.98 -24.46
C ARG A 122 -21.22 17.47 -23.84
N ASP A 123 -22.33 16.97 -24.35
CA ASP A 123 -23.63 17.25 -23.76
C ASP A 123 -23.85 16.37 -22.54
N ILE A 124 -24.27 16.98 -21.42
CA ILE A 124 -24.85 16.28 -20.27
C ILE A 124 -26.29 15.87 -20.63
N VAL A 125 -27.02 16.82 -21.20
CA VAL A 125 -28.32 16.61 -21.84
C VAL A 125 -28.31 17.38 -23.15
N ALA A 126 -28.56 16.69 -24.26
CA ALA A 126 -28.51 17.26 -25.60
C ALA A 126 -29.39 18.51 -25.70
N GLY A 127 -28.77 19.65 -26.05
CA GLY A 127 -29.46 20.94 -26.21
C GLY A 127 -29.82 21.68 -24.91
N GLU A 128 -29.53 21.13 -23.73
CA GLU A 128 -29.81 21.79 -22.44
C GLU A 128 -28.53 22.23 -21.72
N ILE A 129 -27.58 21.30 -21.53
CA ILE A 129 -26.32 21.56 -20.81
C ILE A 129 -25.18 20.84 -21.52
N SER A 130 -24.12 21.58 -21.83
CA SER A 130 -22.86 21.02 -22.28
C SER A 130 -21.73 21.35 -21.31
N VAL A 131 -20.73 20.47 -21.28
CA VAL A 131 -19.51 20.65 -20.52
C VAL A 131 -18.31 20.61 -21.48
N SER A 132 -17.36 21.49 -21.28
CA SER A 132 -16.09 21.51 -22.00
C SER A 132 -14.96 21.93 -21.07
N GLY A 133 -13.72 21.55 -21.35
CA GLY A 133 -12.56 21.92 -20.57
C GLY A 133 -11.79 20.72 -20.04
N ALA A 134 -10.72 20.95 -19.29
CA ALA A 134 -9.91 19.90 -18.72
C ALA A 134 -10.14 19.86 -17.22
N LEU A 135 -10.65 18.74 -16.71
CA LEU A 135 -10.84 18.54 -15.28
C LEU A 135 -9.49 18.71 -14.56
N ALA A 136 -9.43 19.63 -13.60
CA ALA A 136 -8.19 19.97 -12.88
C ALA A 136 -7.83 18.86 -11.89
N THR A 137 -7.21 17.78 -12.37
CA THR A 137 -6.83 16.58 -11.59
C THR A 137 -5.79 16.83 -10.50
N GLY A 138 -5.22 18.03 -10.41
CA GLY A 138 -4.25 18.44 -9.39
C GLY A 138 -4.86 18.91 -8.07
N GLU A 139 -6.18 19.12 -7.99
CA GLU A 139 -6.85 19.51 -6.75
C GLU A 139 -7.27 18.28 -5.92
N ALA A 140 -7.09 18.34 -4.59
CA ALA A 140 -7.38 17.24 -3.66
C ALA A 140 -8.83 16.72 -3.74
N ASN A 141 -9.76 17.52 -4.26
CA ASN A 141 -11.20 17.23 -4.36
C ASN A 141 -11.57 16.40 -5.61
N VAL A 142 -10.66 16.22 -6.57
CA VAL A 142 -10.94 15.53 -7.83
C VAL A 142 -10.61 14.03 -7.76
N GLN A 143 -9.70 13.62 -6.87
CA GLN A 143 -9.20 12.24 -6.80
C GLN A 143 -10.20 11.17 -6.31
N GLY A 144 -11.41 11.56 -5.92
CA GLY A 144 -12.51 10.64 -5.58
C GLY A 144 -13.78 10.85 -6.39
N ALA A 145 -13.81 11.84 -7.28
CA ALA A 145 -15.03 12.25 -7.98
C ALA A 145 -15.34 11.32 -9.15
N VAL A 146 -16.52 10.71 -9.12
CA VAL A 146 -17.05 9.82 -10.18
C VAL A 146 -18.08 10.54 -11.05
N LYS A 147 -18.83 11.48 -10.46
CA LYS A 147 -19.86 12.26 -11.15
C LYS A 147 -19.68 13.76 -10.95
N ALA A 148 -20.16 14.54 -11.91
CA ALA A 148 -20.44 15.95 -11.75
C ALA A 148 -21.97 16.15 -11.73
N ARG A 149 -22.50 16.75 -10.66
CA ARG A 149 -23.86 17.29 -10.61
C ARG A 149 -23.84 18.75 -10.98
N VAL A 150 -24.75 19.16 -11.84
CA VAL A 150 -24.99 20.56 -12.20
C VAL A 150 -26.42 20.89 -11.82
N THR A 151 -26.61 21.73 -10.82
CA THR A 151 -27.91 22.21 -10.38
C THR A 151 -28.09 23.65 -10.83
N VAL A 152 -29.11 23.90 -11.66
CA VAL A 152 -29.51 25.26 -12.04
C VAL A 152 -30.47 25.79 -10.99
N ALA A 153 -30.15 26.91 -10.35
CA ALA A 153 -31.01 27.50 -9.33
C ALA A 153 -32.40 27.83 -9.88
N ALA A 154 -33.41 27.78 -9.01
CA ALA A 154 -34.81 28.06 -9.39
C ALA A 154 -35.02 29.45 -10.01
N GLY A 155 -34.12 30.41 -9.72
CA GLY A 155 -34.12 31.75 -10.30
C GLY A 155 -33.21 31.95 -11.52
N GLY A 156 -32.49 30.91 -11.98
CA GLY A 156 -31.67 30.94 -13.21
C GLY A 156 -30.37 31.72 -13.14
N ALA A 157 -30.13 32.48 -12.07
CA ALA A 157 -28.98 33.35 -11.90
C ALA A 157 -27.71 32.65 -11.36
N SER A 158 -27.85 31.43 -10.84
CA SER A 158 -26.73 30.69 -10.27
C SER A 158 -26.78 29.21 -10.58
N VAL A 159 -25.58 28.64 -10.65
CA VAL A 159 -25.36 27.24 -10.98
C VAL A 159 -24.45 26.63 -9.94
N THR A 160 -24.95 25.60 -9.28
CA THR A 160 -24.17 24.83 -8.33
C THR A 160 -23.60 23.62 -9.06
N THR A 161 -22.28 23.55 -9.16
CA THR A 161 -21.56 22.39 -9.69
C THR A 161 -20.98 21.62 -8.52
N GLN A 162 -21.32 20.33 -8.42
CA GLN A 162 -20.82 19.44 -7.39
C GLN A 162 -20.06 18.30 -8.03
N LEU A 163 -18.91 17.96 -7.47
CA LEU A 163 -18.23 16.71 -7.72
C LEU A 163 -18.69 15.70 -6.67
N VAL A 164 -19.03 14.50 -7.11
CA VAL A 164 -19.64 13.45 -6.27
C VAL A 164 -18.80 12.19 -6.39
N ASP A 165 -18.55 11.53 -5.26
CA ASP A 165 -17.85 10.24 -5.26
C ASP A 165 -18.74 9.05 -5.65
N ALA A 166 -18.16 7.84 -5.60
CA ALA A 166 -18.88 6.60 -5.85
C ALA A 166 -19.95 6.26 -4.79
N ALA A 167 -19.85 6.82 -3.58
CA ALA A 167 -20.81 6.63 -2.50
C ALA A 167 -22.00 7.61 -2.59
N GLY A 168 -21.94 8.59 -3.50
CA GLY A 168 -22.96 9.61 -3.67
C GLY A 168 -22.73 10.86 -2.81
N GLU A 169 -21.60 10.95 -2.11
CA GLU A 169 -21.23 12.07 -1.26
C GLU A 169 -20.52 13.17 -2.06
N ASP A 170 -20.75 14.42 -1.66
CA ASP A 170 -20.16 15.58 -2.34
C ASP A 170 -18.69 15.74 -1.95
N VAL A 171 -17.78 15.51 -2.90
CA VAL A 171 -16.32 15.69 -2.72
C VAL A 171 -15.85 17.09 -3.10
N GLY A 172 -16.70 17.86 -3.79
CA GLY A 172 -16.48 19.27 -4.06
C GLY A 172 -17.81 19.95 -4.38
N ASN A 173 -18.01 21.15 -3.85
CA ASN A 173 -19.14 22.00 -4.21
C ASN A 173 -18.64 23.41 -4.58
N ALA A 174 -19.02 23.88 -5.75
CA ALA A 174 -18.78 25.25 -6.20
C ALA A 174 -20.11 25.85 -6.66
N VAL A 175 -20.45 27.01 -6.09
CA VAL A 175 -21.57 27.82 -6.54
C VAL A 175 -21.00 28.94 -7.39
N VAL A 176 -21.41 28.99 -8.65
CA VAL A 176 -21.03 30.05 -9.57
C VAL A 176 -22.26 30.93 -9.78
N ASP A 177 -22.22 32.13 -9.19
CA ASP A 177 -23.25 33.15 -9.32
C ASP A 177 -22.93 34.07 -10.49
N ASP A 178 -23.90 34.32 -11.37
CA ASP A 178 -23.89 35.39 -12.38
C ASP A 178 -22.65 35.41 -13.32
N ALA A 179 -22.12 34.23 -13.68
CA ALA A 179 -21.04 34.11 -14.66
C ALA A 179 -21.41 33.09 -15.75
N SER A 180 -21.59 33.57 -16.99
CA SER A 180 -21.76 32.71 -18.16
C SER A 180 -20.55 32.87 -19.10
N PRO A 181 -19.80 31.78 -19.41
CA PRO A 181 -20.04 30.40 -18.99
C PRO A 181 -19.63 30.12 -17.53
N TYR A 182 -20.26 29.12 -16.92
CA TYR A 182 -20.04 28.77 -15.50
C TYR A 182 -18.79 27.88 -15.40
N GLU A 183 -17.73 28.35 -14.75
CA GLU A 183 -16.48 27.60 -14.63
C GLU A 183 -16.26 27.08 -13.21
N ALA A 184 -16.02 25.78 -13.08
CA ALA A 184 -15.70 25.12 -11.83
C ALA A 184 -14.80 23.91 -12.07
N TYR A 185 -13.79 23.71 -11.21
CA TYR A 185 -12.88 22.56 -11.27
C TYR A 185 -12.15 22.37 -12.63
N GLY A 186 -11.93 23.45 -13.39
CA GLY A 186 -11.35 23.42 -14.73
C GLY A 186 -12.31 22.99 -15.85
N LEU A 187 -13.58 22.75 -15.50
CA LEU A 187 -14.67 22.49 -16.43
C LEU A 187 -15.51 23.75 -16.61
N THR A 188 -15.86 24.02 -17.86
CA THR A 188 -16.75 25.08 -18.31
C THR A 188 -18.10 24.45 -18.63
N PHE A 189 -19.13 24.84 -17.89
CA PHE A 189 -20.51 24.39 -18.08
C PHE A 189 -21.30 25.47 -18.82
N ALA A 190 -21.78 25.13 -20.01
CA ALA A 190 -22.67 25.99 -20.79
C ALA A 190 -24.11 25.51 -20.60
N ILE A 191 -24.94 26.37 -19.99
CA ILE A 191 -26.36 26.12 -19.76
C ILE A 191 -27.16 26.92 -20.77
N GLN A 192 -27.99 26.23 -21.56
CA GLN A 192 -28.78 26.82 -22.64
C GLN A 192 -30.27 26.78 -22.31
N ALA A 193 -30.90 25.60 -22.41
CA ALA A 193 -32.35 25.43 -22.20
C ALA A 193 -32.71 24.60 -20.96
N ALA A 194 -31.76 24.42 -20.04
CA ALA A 194 -31.97 23.60 -18.85
C ALA A 194 -33.12 24.14 -17.97
N SER A 195 -33.91 23.23 -17.41
CA SER A 195 -35.04 23.59 -16.55
C SER A 195 -34.56 24.09 -15.18
N HIS A 196 -35.10 25.22 -14.74
CA HIS A 196 -34.80 25.81 -13.44
C HIS A 196 -35.17 24.88 -12.28
N GLY A 197 -34.31 24.81 -11.26
CA GLY A 197 -34.52 23.98 -10.07
C GLY A 197 -34.29 22.48 -10.30
N LYS A 198 -33.59 22.09 -11.38
CA LYS A 198 -33.23 20.71 -11.67
C LYS A 198 -31.74 20.47 -11.49
N THR A 199 -31.40 19.25 -11.10
CA THR A 199 -30.04 18.72 -11.02
C THR A 199 -29.83 17.73 -12.15
N TYR A 200 -28.75 17.94 -12.90
CA TYR A 200 -28.30 17.09 -13.99
C TYR A 200 -27.02 16.38 -13.57
N GLU A 201 -26.90 15.09 -13.85
CA GLU A 201 -25.70 14.31 -13.52
C GLU A 201 -24.92 13.95 -14.79
N LEU A 202 -23.60 14.04 -14.70
CA LEU A 202 -22.67 13.57 -15.72
C LEU A 202 -21.65 12.63 -15.07
N ASP A 203 -21.47 11.44 -15.65
CA ASP A 203 -20.33 10.59 -15.29
C ASP A 203 -19.04 11.22 -15.84
N ILE A 204 -18.20 11.72 -14.94
CA ILE A 204 -16.90 12.35 -15.26
C ILE A 204 -15.76 11.32 -15.34
N VAL A 205 -16.08 10.09 -15.00
CA VAL A 205 -15.19 8.95 -15.01
C VAL A 205 -15.79 7.88 -15.91
N THR A 206 -15.06 7.51 -16.97
CA THR A 206 -15.40 6.36 -17.80
C THR A 206 -14.51 5.19 -17.43
N GLY A 207 -15.14 4.11 -16.98
CA GLY A 207 -14.52 2.80 -16.92
C GLY A 207 -14.28 2.22 -18.31
N ILE A 208 -13.62 1.07 -18.35
CA ILE A 208 -13.46 0.29 -19.58
C ILE A 208 -14.82 0.06 -20.23
N ASN A 209 -15.00 0.58 -21.44
CA ASN A 209 -16.19 0.34 -22.23
C ASN A 209 -15.96 -0.85 -23.19
N VAL A 210 -16.65 -1.95 -22.94
CA VAL A 210 -16.75 -3.12 -23.81
C VAL A 210 -18.09 -3.16 -24.57
N SER A 211 -19.02 -2.25 -24.26
CA SER A 211 -20.33 -2.13 -24.92
C SER A 211 -20.28 -1.28 -26.20
N GLY A 212 -21.26 -1.47 -27.07
CA GLY A 212 -21.39 -0.72 -28.33
C GLY A 212 -22.07 -1.52 -29.43
N ASP A 213 -22.32 -0.86 -30.56
CA ASP A 213 -22.89 -1.51 -31.75
C ASP A 213 -21.85 -2.39 -32.48
N THR A 214 -20.55 -2.14 -32.26
CA THR A 214 -19.43 -2.89 -32.85
C THR A 214 -18.41 -3.32 -31.79
N GLY A 215 -17.59 -4.33 -32.10
CA GLY A 215 -16.50 -4.80 -31.23
C GLY A 215 -15.30 -3.86 -31.08
N ALA A 216 -15.33 -2.66 -31.69
CA ALA A 216 -14.21 -1.72 -31.67
C ALA A 216 -13.84 -1.26 -30.24
N ASN A 217 -14.85 -0.96 -29.41
CA ASN A 217 -14.64 -0.55 -28.02
C ASN A 217 -14.00 -1.67 -27.18
N ALA A 218 -14.46 -2.90 -27.40
CA ALA A 218 -13.91 -4.08 -26.74
C ALA A 218 -12.44 -4.35 -27.13
N ASN A 219 -12.02 -4.04 -28.36
CA ASN A 219 -10.61 -4.14 -28.76
C ASN A 219 -9.70 -3.10 -28.06
N ALA A 220 -10.20 -1.87 -27.88
CA ALA A 220 -9.50 -0.86 -27.08
C ALA A 220 -9.43 -1.26 -25.59
N ALA A 221 -10.51 -1.84 -25.06
CA ALA A 221 -10.57 -2.40 -23.72
C ALA A 221 -9.52 -3.50 -23.51
N ILE A 222 -9.40 -4.47 -24.41
CA ILE A 222 -8.41 -5.55 -24.33
C ILE A 222 -6.98 -4.98 -24.21
N THR A 223 -6.64 -3.95 -25.00
CA THR A 223 -5.32 -3.31 -24.94
C THR A 223 -5.06 -2.66 -23.59
N THR A 224 -6.06 -1.95 -23.06
CA THR A 224 -5.98 -1.30 -21.75
C THR A 224 -5.83 -2.32 -20.62
N ILE A 225 -6.61 -3.41 -20.66
CA ILE A 225 -6.54 -4.50 -19.69
C ILE A 225 -5.18 -5.21 -19.76
N ASN A 226 -4.65 -5.48 -20.96
CA ASN A 226 -3.32 -6.08 -21.11
C ASN A 226 -2.22 -5.20 -20.50
N ASN A 227 -2.29 -3.88 -20.67
CA ASN A 227 -1.35 -2.95 -20.03
C ASN A 227 -1.47 -2.99 -18.51
N ALA A 228 -2.70 -3.02 -17.98
CA ALA A 228 -2.94 -3.17 -16.55
C ALA A 228 -2.38 -4.49 -15.99
N ILE A 229 -2.61 -5.61 -16.70
CA ILE A 229 -2.04 -6.92 -16.35
C ILE A 229 -0.51 -6.85 -16.28
N ASN A 230 0.13 -6.27 -17.29
CA ASN A 230 1.59 -6.14 -17.34
C ASN A 230 2.12 -5.28 -16.19
N ASN A 231 1.41 -4.21 -15.81
CA ASN A 231 1.78 -3.36 -14.67
C ASN A 231 1.69 -4.14 -13.35
N VAL A 232 0.58 -4.85 -13.10
CA VAL A 232 0.41 -5.67 -11.88
C VAL A 232 1.46 -6.79 -11.83
N SER A 233 1.71 -7.48 -12.94
CA SER A 233 2.75 -8.51 -13.02
C SER A 233 4.15 -7.94 -12.78
N GLY A 234 4.44 -6.75 -13.31
CA GLY A 234 5.69 -6.05 -13.06
C GLY A 234 5.87 -5.69 -11.59
N GLU A 235 4.82 -5.24 -10.91
CA GLU A 235 4.88 -4.92 -9.49
C GLU A 235 5.06 -6.17 -8.62
N ARG A 236 4.32 -7.25 -8.88
CA ARG A 236 4.50 -8.54 -8.19
C ARG A 236 5.92 -9.07 -8.34
N SER A 237 6.51 -8.93 -9.52
CA SER A 237 7.91 -9.31 -9.75
C SER A 237 8.89 -8.52 -8.86
N LYS A 238 8.67 -7.21 -8.68
CA LYS A 238 9.48 -6.40 -7.75
C LYS A 238 9.29 -6.85 -6.30
N LEU A 239 8.06 -7.13 -5.88
CA LEU A 239 7.77 -7.59 -4.52
C LEU A 239 8.46 -8.93 -4.23
N GLY A 240 8.37 -9.90 -5.15
CA GLY A 240 9.07 -11.18 -5.03
C GLY A 240 10.59 -11.02 -4.96
N ALA A 241 11.18 -10.10 -5.73
CA ALA A 241 12.60 -9.81 -5.64
C ALA A 241 13.00 -9.22 -4.28
N ILE A 242 12.17 -8.36 -3.68
CA ILE A 242 12.40 -7.81 -2.34
C ILE A 242 12.24 -8.90 -1.27
N GLN A 243 11.27 -9.80 -1.39
CA GLN A 243 11.11 -10.95 -0.49
C GLN A 243 12.38 -11.83 -0.50
N ASN A 244 12.87 -12.21 -1.68
CA ASN A 244 14.11 -12.99 -1.80
C ASN A 244 15.31 -12.28 -1.15
N ARG A 245 15.41 -10.95 -1.31
CA ARG A 245 16.45 -10.14 -0.65
C ARG A 245 16.31 -10.15 0.86
N LEU A 246 15.09 -10.04 1.40
CA LEU A 246 14.83 -10.10 2.83
C LEU A 246 15.15 -11.50 3.39
N GLU A 247 14.82 -12.57 2.69
CA GLU A 247 15.16 -13.95 3.09
C GLU A 247 16.68 -14.16 3.18
N HIS A 248 17.43 -13.74 2.17
CA HIS A 248 18.90 -13.79 2.23
C HIS A 248 19.47 -12.91 3.34
N THR A 249 18.85 -11.76 3.60
CA THR A 249 19.25 -10.87 4.69
C THR A 249 19.01 -11.53 6.06
N ILE A 250 17.86 -12.18 6.26
CA ILE A 250 17.54 -12.93 7.49
C ILE A 250 18.55 -14.04 7.71
N ALA A 251 18.88 -14.82 6.67
CA ALA A 251 19.89 -15.87 6.77
C ALA A 251 21.26 -15.31 7.20
N ASN A 252 21.71 -14.22 6.58
CA ASN A 252 22.97 -13.57 6.93
C ASN A 252 22.97 -12.98 8.36
N LEU A 253 21.86 -12.37 8.78
CA LEU A 253 21.68 -11.85 10.14
C LEU A 253 21.72 -12.98 11.17
N ALA A 254 21.10 -14.13 10.88
CA ALA A 254 21.11 -15.30 11.76
C ALA A 254 22.53 -15.84 11.96
N THR A 255 23.28 -16.05 10.88
CA THR A 255 24.69 -16.49 10.96
C THR A 255 25.57 -15.48 11.69
N SER A 256 25.36 -14.18 11.45
CA SER A 256 26.10 -13.11 12.13
C SER A 256 25.79 -13.06 13.63
N ALA A 257 24.51 -13.22 14.00
CA ALA A 257 24.08 -13.28 15.40
C ALA A 257 24.67 -14.50 16.11
N GLU A 258 24.70 -15.67 15.47
CA GLU A 258 25.31 -16.88 16.01
C GLU A 258 26.82 -16.71 16.24
N ASN A 259 27.55 -16.21 15.24
CA ASN A 259 28.99 -15.97 15.34
C ASN A 259 29.35 -14.97 16.42
N LEU A 260 28.56 -13.89 16.55
CA LEU A 260 28.76 -12.89 17.60
C LEU A 260 28.42 -13.44 18.99
N THR A 261 27.38 -14.27 19.11
CA THR A 261 27.05 -14.93 20.38
C THR A 261 28.16 -15.90 20.79
N ALA A 262 28.71 -16.66 19.86
CA ALA A 262 29.85 -17.54 20.11
C ALA A 262 31.13 -16.76 20.47
N ALA A 263 31.35 -15.59 19.85
CA ALA A 263 32.45 -14.71 20.21
C ALA A 263 32.25 -14.07 21.59
N GLU A 264 31.03 -13.64 21.92
CA GLU A 264 30.67 -13.13 23.25
C GLU A 264 30.89 -14.20 24.31
N SER A 265 30.43 -15.44 24.06
CA SER A 265 30.66 -16.58 24.95
C SER A 265 32.16 -16.81 25.20
N ARG A 266 33.01 -16.79 24.15
CA ARG A 266 34.48 -16.92 24.33
C ARG A 266 35.12 -15.80 25.15
N ILE A 267 34.55 -14.59 25.13
CA ILE A 267 35.12 -13.42 25.82
C ILE A 267 34.59 -13.33 27.26
N ARG A 268 33.32 -13.68 27.47
CA ARG A 268 32.59 -13.39 28.69
C ARG A 268 32.30 -14.63 29.53
N ASP A 269 32.11 -15.77 28.89
CA ASP A 269 31.87 -17.01 29.61
C ASP A 269 33.20 -17.54 30.16
N VAL A 270 33.15 -17.95 31.42
CA VAL A 270 34.28 -18.51 32.13
C VAL A 270 34.29 -20.03 31.92
N ASP A 271 35.49 -20.59 31.77
CA ASP A 271 35.67 -22.03 31.88
C ASP A 271 35.45 -22.46 33.35
N ILE A 272 34.29 -23.06 33.60
CA ILE A 272 33.84 -23.49 34.92
C ILE A 272 34.86 -24.43 35.57
N ALA A 273 35.57 -25.26 34.80
CA ALA A 273 36.55 -26.17 35.37
C ALA A 273 37.72 -25.42 35.99
N VAL A 274 38.26 -24.43 35.28
CA VAL A 274 39.36 -23.60 35.78
C VAL A 274 38.93 -22.76 36.97
N GLU A 275 37.74 -22.18 36.91
CA GLU A 275 37.29 -21.31 38.00
C GLU A 275 36.88 -22.07 39.25
N MET A 276 36.37 -23.30 39.12
CA MET A 276 36.18 -24.20 40.26
C MET A 276 37.52 -24.66 40.86
N MET A 277 38.55 -24.90 40.04
CA MET A 277 39.91 -25.19 40.54
C MET A 277 40.50 -23.99 41.30
N ASN A 278 40.33 -22.77 40.78
CA ASN A 278 40.75 -21.55 41.47
C ASN A 278 39.95 -21.30 42.75
N PHE A 279 38.63 -21.44 42.71
CA PHE A 279 37.75 -21.28 43.86
C PHE A 279 38.13 -22.26 44.98
N THR A 280 38.31 -23.55 44.65
CA THR A 280 38.74 -24.56 45.63
C THR A 280 40.14 -24.27 46.17
N LYS A 281 41.10 -23.86 45.33
CA LYS A 281 42.43 -23.40 45.76
C LYS A 281 42.34 -22.23 46.74
N TYR A 282 41.53 -21.21 46.46
CA TYR A 282 41.35 -20.06 47.35
C TYR A 282 40.64 -20.44 48.65
N GLN A 283 39.67 -21.35 48.60
CA GLN A 283 39.00 -21.87 49.78
C GLN A 283 39.96 -22.65 50.69
N ILE A 284 40.84 -23.48 50.11
CA ILE A 284 41.91 -24.18 50.84
C ILE A 284 42.92 -23.17 51.41
N LEU A 285 43.33 -22.16 50.65
CA LEU A 285 44.21 -21.09 51.14
C LEU A 285 43.60 -20.29 52.29
N ALA A 286 42.31 -19.97 52.22
CA ALA A 286 41.61 -19.26 53.28
C ALA A 286 41.54 -20.12 54.56
N GLN A 287 41.19 -21.41 54.43
CA GLN A 287 41.21 -22.35 55.55
C GLN A 287 42.62 -22.50 56.15
N ALA A 288 43.64 -22.67 55.30
CA ALA A 288 45.04 -22.72 55.73
C ALA A 288 45.48 -21.42 56.41
N SER A 289 45.07 -20.25 55.92
CA SER A 289 45.39 -18.95 56.52
C SER A 289 44.75 -18.79 57.91
N THR A 290 43.50 -19.23 58.08
CA THR A 290 42.85 -19.25 59.40
C THR A 290 43.51 -20.23 60.36
N ALA A 291 43.89 -21.42 59.90
CA ALA A 291 44.62 -22.40 60.70
C ALA A 291 46.03 -21.89 61.09
N MET A 292 46.73 -21.23 60.16
CA MET A 292 48.04 -20.62 60.42
C MET A 292 47.95 -19.42 61.36
N LEU A 293 46.91 -18.58 61.25
CA LEU A 293 46.64 -17.52 62.22
C LEU A 293 46.37 -18.11 63.62
N ALA A 294 45.55 -19.16 63.71
CA ALA A 294 45.30 -19.85 64.97
C ALA A 294 46.60 -20.43 65.57
N GLN A 295 47.44 -21.07 64.75
CA GLN A 295 48.73 -21.62 65.16
C GLN A 295 49.73 -20.51 65.58
N ALA A 296 49.77 -19.40 64.85
CA ALA A 296 50.63 -18.25 65.13
C ALA A 296 50.22 -17.54 66.42
N ASN A 297 48.93 -17.51 66.76
CA ASN A 297 48.43 -17.01 68.05
C ASN A 297 48.71 -17.98 69.22
N ALA A 298 48.70 -19.29 68.97
CA ALA A 298 48.94 -20.30 69.99
C ALA A 298 50.43 -20.46 70.38
N LYS A 299 51.36 -20.27 69.43
CA LYS A 299 52.81 -20.40 69.69
C LYS A 299 53.34 -19.46 70.80
N PRO A 300 53.04 -18.15 70.79
CA PRO A 300 53.45 -17.24 71.87
C PRO A 300 52.86 -17.62 73.23
N GLN A 301 51.61 -18.11 73.26
CA GLN A 301 50.94 -18.53 74.50
C GLN A 301 51.59 -19.78 75.11
N ALA A 302 51.97 -20.75 74.27
CA ALA A 302 52.71 -21.94 74.71
C ALA A 302 54.12 -21.59 75.22
N VAL A 303 54.80 -20.64 74.58
CA VAL A 303 56.12 -20.14 75.04
C VAL A 303 55.99 -19.39 76.37
N LEU A 304 54.92 -18.63 76.58
CA LEU A 304 54.65 -17.94 77.84
C LEU A 304 54.31 -18.92 78.99
N GLN A 305 53.73 -20.08 78.67
CA GLN A 305 53.47 -21.15 79.64
C GLN A 305 54.73 -21.90 80.07
N LEU A 306 55.76 -21.94 79.22
CA LEU A 306 57.08 -22.55 79.48
C LEU A 306 58.05 -21.62 80.22
N LEU A 307 57.73 -20.31 80.30
CA LEU A 307 58.51 -19.29 81.00
C LEU A 307 57.93 -18.93 82.38
N ARG A 308 56.97 -19.72 82.89
CA ARG A 308 56.39 -19.58 84.25
C ARG A 308 56.86 -20.66 85.20
#